data_AF-A0A949TDY5-F1
#
_entry.id   AF-A0A949TDY5-F1
#
_cell.length_a   1.000
_cell.length_b   1.000
_cell.length_c   1.000
_cell.angle_alpha   90.00
_cell.angle_beta   90.00
_cell.angle_gamma   90.00
#
_symmetry.space_group_name_H-M   'P 1'
#
loop_
_entity.id
_entity.type
_entity.pdbx_description
1 polymer ?
#
loop_
_entity_poly.entity_id
_entity_poly.type
_entity_poly.pdbx_seq_one_letter_code
_entity_poly.pdbx_strand_id
1 'polypeptide(L)'
;MTNEMRRDFENREELIAYLKQEFPEAAKRDEHISKTPGGRKAAEKALQKVDPKKYAKTRNFLTGGVTRLSAYLRYGVLSLAEVRDFALNRVSNDDDAAKLVNELGWRDYWQRLYVKYGDGIWEDREEYKTGYSVAEYAPELPEEIKEGTTGLVCIDNFSQELRETGYLHNHIRMWIAAYIVHWRRICWQAGAKWFLEHLLDGDPASNNMSWQWVASTFSHKPYFFNRQNLERYTDGVYCKRCPLYGNCDFEGSYEQLEEKLFPKKEFSNKPNSQSFQKGKRRKR
;
A
#
# COMPACT_ATOMS: atom_id res chain seq x y z
N MET A 1 21.48 -30.46 -7.16
CA MET A 1 22.08 -29.80 -8.34
C MET A 1 21.53 -28.39 -8.40
N THR A 2 22.27 -27.40 -7.90
CA THR A 2 21.90 -25.99 -8.04
C THR A 2 22.06 -25.63 -9.50
N ASN A 3 20.97 -25.59 -10.25
CA ASN A 3 20.97 -25.03 -11.59
C ASN A 3 21.27 -23.54 -11.41
N GLU A 4 22.54 -23.13 -11.54
CA GLU A 4 22.89 -21.73 -11.49
C GLU A 4 22.25 -21.04 -12.68
N MET A 5 21.20 -20.27 -12.40
CA MET A 5 20.56 -19.45 -13.43
C MET A 5 21.55 -18.44 -13.99
N ARG A 6 21.47 -18.19 -15.31
CA ARG A 6 22.23 -17.15 -15.99
C ARG A 6 21.95 -15.79 -15.37
N ARG A 7 22.99 -14.98 -15.14
CA ARG A 7 22.89 -13.68 -14.46
C ARG A 7 23.22 -12.48 -15.36
N ASP A 8 23.98 -12.71 -16.42
CA ASP A 8 24.44 -11.67 -17.34
C ASP A 8 23.70 -11.75 -18.67
N PHE A 9 23.09 -10.62 -19.04
CA PHE A 9 22.30 -10.45 -20.25
C PHE A 9 22.71 -9.15 -20.94
N GLU A 10 22.79 -9.17 -22.26
CA GLU A 10 23.15 -8.01 -23.08
C GLU A 10 22.11 -6.90 -22.94
N ASN A 11 20.83 -7.29 -22.88
CA ASN A 11 19.71 -6.37 -22.76
C ASN A 11 18.51 -7.01 -22.06
N ARG A 12 17.46 -6.21 -21.85
CA ARG A 12 16.25 -6.65 -21.14
C ARG A 12 15.45 -7.70 -21.93
N GLU A 13 15.44 -7.61 -23.25
CA GLU A 13 14.68 -8.54 -24.11
C GLU A 13 15.28 -9.95 -24.02
N GLU A 14 16.61 -10.06 -24.01
CA GLU A 14 17.31 -11.32 -23.80
C GLU A 14 16.98 -11.94 -22.43
N LEU A 15 16.99 -11.13 -21.35
CA LEU A 15 16.59 -11.59 -20.02
C LEU A 15 15.13 -12.09 -20.02
N ILE A 16 14.22 -11.37 -20.66
CA ILE A 16 12.80 -11.78 -20.73
C ILE A 16 12.66 -13.10 -21.49
N ALA A 17 13.32 -13.25 -22.63
CA ALA A 17 13.28 -14.48 -23.43
C ALA A 17 13.83 -15.67 -22.63
N TYR A 18 14.96 -15.48 -21.94
CA TYR A 18 15.53 -16.49 -21.04
C TYR A 18 14.55 -16.87 -19.92
N LEU A 19 13.96 -15.90 -19.21
CA LEU A 19 13.00 -16.19 -18.14
C LEU A 19 11.75 -16.90 -18.65
N LYS A 20 11.25 -16.58 -19.85
CA LYS A 20 10.13 -17.31 -20.48
C LYS A 20 10.49 -18.77 -20.77
N GLN A 21 11.74 -19.03 -21.14
CA GLN A 21 12.24 -20.39 -21.38
C GLN A 21 12.43 -21.18 -20.08
N GLU A 22 12.96 -20.54 -19.02
CA GLU A 22 13.19 -21.19 -17.72
C GLU A 22 11.89 -21.40 -16.92
N PHE A 23 10.90 -20.51 -17.09
CA PHE A 23 9.63 -20.53 -16.37
C PHE A 23 8.43 -20.56 -17.33
N PRO A 24 8.30 -21.60 -18.17
CA PRO A 24 7.27 -21.65 -19.21
C PRO A 24 5.84 -21.65 -18.62
N GLU A 25 5.64 -22.30 -17.46
CA GLU A 25 4.33 -22.32 -16.79
C GLU A 25 3.93 -20.94 -16.23
N ALA A 26 4.90 -20.15 -15.75
CA ALA A 26 4.63 -18.78 -15.32
C ALA A 26 4.26 -17.90 -16.53
N ALA A 27 5.00 -18.01 -17.62
CA ALA A 27 4.74 -17.27 -18.85
C ALA A 27 3.40 -17.63 -19.52
N LYS A 28 2.93 -18.87 -19.39
CA LYS A 28 1.59 -19.29 -19.84
C LYS A 28 0.47 -18.69 -19.00
N ARG A 29 0.71 -18.51 -17.69
CA ARG A 29 -0.29 -17.94 -16.76
C ARG A 29 -0.44 -16.44 -16.98
N ASP A 30 0.68 -15.72 -17.11
CA ASP A 30 0.70 -14.29 -17.38
C ASP A 30 2.00 -13.94 -18.12
N GLU A 31 1.87 -13.41 -19.33
CA GLU A 31 3.02 -12.99 -20.13
C GLU A 31 3.42 -11.52 -19.90
N HIS A 32 2.66 -10.81 -19.06
CA HIS A 32 2.89 -9.41 -18.77
C HIS A 32 4.23 -9.19 -18.10
N ILE A 33 4.98 -8.19 -18.59
CA ILE A 33 6.27 -7.81 -18.04
C ILE A 33 6.16 -6.40 -17.48
N SER A 34 6.31 -6.27 -16.15
CA SER A 34 6.33 -4.94 -15.53
C SER A 34 7.41 -4.05 -16.14
N LYS A 35 7.09 -2.78 -16.36
CA LYS A 35 8.05 -1.77 -16.83
C LYS A 35 9.17 -1.51 -15.82
N THR A 36 8.96 -1.83 -14.53
CA THR A 36 9.98 -1.67 -13.48
C THR A 36 11.18 -2.58 -13.76
N PRO A 37 12.39 -2.04 -13.99
CA PRO A 37 13.59 -2.86 -14.12
C PRO A 37 14.06 -3.37 -12.75
N GLY A 38 14.47 -4.64 -12.68
CA GLY A 38 15.09 -5.21 -11.49
C GLY A 38 16.60 -4.98 -11.43
N GLY A 39 17.22 -5.46 -10.34
CA GLY A 39 18.68 -5.51 -10.19
C GLY A 39 19.34 -4.25 -9.63
N ARG A 40 20.60 -4.39 -9.22
CA ARG A 40 21.36 -3.38 -8.46
C ARG A 40 21.52 -2.06 -9.22
N LYS A 41 21.92 -2.12 -10.49
CA LYS A 41 22.13 -0.93 -11.34
C LYS A 41 20.85 -0.08 -11.49
N ALA A 42 19.69 -0.74 -11.63
CA ALA A 42 18.40 -0.06 -11.69
C ALA A 42 18.02 0.57 -10.34
N ALA A 43 18.27 -0.14 -9.24
CA ALA A 43 18.03 0.33 -7.89
C ALA A 43 18.86 1.56 -7.54
N GLU A 44 20.16 1.58 -7.88
CA GLU A 44 21.03 2.74 -7.67
C GLU A 44 20.58 3.94 -8.50
N LYS A 45 20.21 3.74 -9.77
CA LYS A 45 19.63 4.80 -10.60
C LYS A 45 18.33 5.37 -10.01
N ALA A 46 17.51 4.53 -9.37
CA ALA A 46 16.31 4.97 -8.67
C ALA A 46 16.67 5.73 -7.38
N LEU A 47 17.64 5.23 -6.61
CA LEU A 47 18.13 5.85 -5.37
C LEU A 47 18.65 7.27 -5.63
N GLN A 48 19.43 7.46 -6.70
CA GLN A 48 19.95 8.79 -7.09
C GLN A 48 18.87 9.84 -7.39
N LYS A 49 17.64 9.41 -7.71
CA LYS A 49 16.50 10.31 -7.96
C LYS A 49 15.76 10.70 -6.68
N VAL A 50 16.11 10.10 -5.54
CA VAL A 50 15.44 10.39 -4.27
C VAL A 50 15.77 11.82 -3.83
N ASP A 51 14.71 12.60 -3.61
CA ASP A 51 14.76 13.94 -3.01
C ASP A 51 14.00 13.91 -1.68
N PRO A 52 14.71 13.83 -0.53
CA PRO A 52 14.07 13.74 0.78
C PRO A 52 13.21 14.97 1.13
N LYS A 53 13.65 16.17 0.74
CA LYS A 53 12.92 17.43 0.99
C LYS A 53 11.59 17.46 0.25
N LYS A 54 11.62 17.12 -1.05
CA LYS A 54 10.39 17.03 -1.86
C LYS A 54 9.49 15.92 -1.37
N TYR A 55 10.04 14.76 -1.00
CA TYR A 55 9.30 13.66 -0.41
C TYR A 55 8.53 14.10 0.84
N ALA A 56 9.23 14.71 1.80
CA ALA A 56 8.64 15.16 3.06
C ALA A 56 7.43 16.09 2.86
N LYS A 57 7.50 16.97 1.86
CA LYS A 57 6.45 17.95 1.56
C LYS A 57 5.28 17.38 0.74
N THR A 58 5.56 16.44 -0.16
CA THR A 58 4.61 16.13 -1.25
C THR A 58 4.20 14.66 -1.38
N ARG A 59 4.78 13.73 -0.60
CA ARG A 59 4.53 12.26 -0.70
C ARG A 59 3.08 11.80 -0.64
N ASN A 60 2.17 12.65 -0.17
CA ASN A 60 0.74 12.33 -0.05
C ASN A 60 -0.04 12.64 -1.34
N PHE A 61 0.52 13.45 -2.24
CA PHE A 61 -0.07 13.75 -3.54
C PHE A 61 0.42 12.74 -4.57
N LEU A 62 -0.47 12.25 -5.44
CA LEU A 62 -0.13 11.30 -6.50
C LEU A 62 0.93 11.86 -7.48
N THR A 63 0.93 13.19 -7.68
CA THR A 63 1.91 13.94 -8.47
C THR A 63 3.15 14.36 -7.66
N GLY A 64 3.20 14.00 -6.39
CA GLY A 64 4.27 14.34 -5.46
C GLY A 64 5.54 13.49 -5.64
N GLY A 65 6.56 13.82 -4.85
CA GLY A 65 7.80 13.05 -4.79
C GLY A 65 7.63 11.78 -3.97
N VAL A 66 7.77 10.62 -4.61
CA VAL A 66 7.91 9.31 -3.97
C VAL A 66 9.18 8.60 -4.46
N THR A 67 9.72 7.68 -3.67
CA THR A 67 11.03 7.07 -3.97
C THR A 67 10.95 5.93 -4.98
N ARG A 68 9.81 5.20 -5.04
CA ARG A 68 9.64 3.96 -5.82
C ARG A 68 10.72 2.90 -5.54
N LEU A 69 11.26 2.87 -4.32
CA LEU A 69 12.32 1.93 -3.92
C LEU A 69 11.82 0.64 -3.26
N SER A 70 10.52 0.52 -3.00
CA SER A 70 9.92 -0.56 -2.20
C SER A 70 10.20 -1.96 -2.76
N ALA A 71 10.14 -2.16 -4.08
CA ALA A 71 10.46 -3.45 -4.69
C ALA A 71 11.95 -3.82 -4.50
N TYR A 72 12.88 -2.87 -4.68
CA TYR A 72 14.30 -3.12 -4.43
C TYR A 72 14.60 -3.43 -2.96
N LEU A 73 13.87 -2.80 -2.03
CA LEU A 73 13.94 -3.11 -0.60
C LEU A 73 13.34 -4.48 -0.27
N ARG A 74 12.26 -4.89 -0.96
CA ARG A 74 11.60 -6.19 -0.76
C ARG A 74 12.53 -7.36 -1.11
N TYR A 75 13.30 -7.22 -2.19
CA TYR A 75 14.22 -8.25 -2.68
C TYR A 75 15.65 -8.09 -2.18
N GLY A 76 15.91 -7.20 -1.22
CA GLY A 76 17.24 -7.02 -0.63
C GLY A 76 18.30 -6.43 -1.58
N VAL A 77 17.88 -5.87 -2.72
CA VAL A 77 18.77 -5.20 -3.67
C VAL A 77 19.34 -3.91 -3.08
N LEU A 78 18.53 -3.24 -2.25
CA LEU A 78 18.92 -2.13 -1.38
C LEU A 78 18.63 -2.51 0.06
N SER A 79 19.46 -2.06 1.00
CA SER A 79 19.17 -2.15 2.44
C SER A 79 18.49 -0.88 2.95
N LEU A 80 17.78 -0.98 4.09
CA LEU A 80 17.19 0.21 4.74
C LEU A 80 18.26 1.20 5.19
N ALA A 81 19.39 0.70 5.72
CA ALA A 81 20.51 1.54 6.15
C ALA A 81 21.09 2.32 4.97
N GLU A 82 21.30 1.66 3.82
CA GLU A 82 21.80 2.31 2.61
C GLU A 82 20.89 3.47 2.16
N VAL A 83 19.57 3.24 2.11
CA VAL A 83 18.62 4.30 1.72
C VAL A 83 18.57 5.43 2.75
N ARG A 84 18.62 5.10 4.05
CA ARG A 84 18.66 6.09 5.15
C ARG A 84 19.91 6.96 5.03
N ASP A 85 21.09 6.35 4.93
CA ASP A 85 22.37 7.06 4.93
C ASP A 85 22.49 7.92 3.66
N PHE A 86 22.03 7.41 2.51
CA PHE A 86 21.91 8.21 1.30
C PHE A 86 21.02 9.45 1.49
N ALA A 87 19.83 9.27 2.09
CA ALA A 87 18.88 10.36 2.30
C ALA A 87 19.42 11.44 3.25
N LEU A 88 20.07 11.03 4.36
CA LEU A 88 20.69 11.94 5.32
C LEU A 88 21.85 12.72 4.68
N ASN A 89 22.73 12.04 3.94
CA ASN A 89 23.85 12.70 3.25
C ASN A 89 23.42 13.67 2.13
N ARG A 90 22.16 13.59 1.67
CA ARG A 90 21.63 14.46 0.60
C ARG A 90 21.08 15.79 1.11
N VAL A 91 20.90 15.93 2.43
CA VAL A 91 20.33 17.12 3.06
C VAL A 91 21.33 17.75 4.04
N SER A 92 21.26 19.06 4.21
CA SER A 92 22.10 19.77 5.20
C SER A 92 21.47 19.77 6.61
N ASN A 93 20.18 19.46 6.71
CA ASN A 93 19.45 19.35 7.96
C ASN A 93 18.67 18.02 7.94
N ASP A 94 18.95 17.15 8.91
CA ASP A 94 18.36 15.80 9.00
C ASP A 94 16.83 15.82 9.08
N ASP A 95 16.23 16.89 9.61
CA ASP A 95 14.77 17.05 9.68
C ASP A 95 14.11 17.00 8.29
N ASP A 96 14.83 17.43 7.25
CA ASP A 96 14.37 17.38 5.86
C ASP A 96 14.23 15.93 5.35
N ALA A 97 15.00 14.99 5.90
CA ALA A 97 14.94 13.57 5.57
C ALA A 97 14.14 12.74 6.57
N ALA A 98 13.82 13.29 7.76
CA ALA A 98 13.16 12.58 8.85
C ALA A 98 11.86 11.89 8.42
N LYS A 99 11.06 12.51 7.53
CA LYS A 99 9.84 11.87 7.02
C LYS A 99 10.15 10.59 6.25
N LEU A 100 11.15 10.60 5.35
CA LEU A 100 11.53 9.40 4.60
C LEU A 100 12.10 8.32 5.54
N VAL A 101 12.96 8.71 6.48
CA VAL A 101 13.55 7.79 7.47
C VAL A 101 12.48 7.13 8.33
N ASN A 102 11.44 7.87 8.75
CA ASN A 102 10.32 7.30 9.49
C ASN A 102 9.56 6.22 8.70
N GLU A 103 9.42 6.38 7.38
CA GLU A 103 8.75 5.39 6.52
C GLU A 103 9.60 4.13 6.34
N LEU A 104 10.93 4.26 6.32
CA LEU A 104 11.84 3.11 6.43
C LEU A 104 11.70 2.42 7.79
N GLY A 105 11.53 3.20 8.86
CA GLY A 105 11.27 2.72 10.21
C GLY A 105 9.96 1.94 10.32
N TRP A 106 8.89 2.37 9.64
CA TRP A 106 7.64 1.60 9.55
C TRP A 106 7.87 0.21 8.96
N ARG A 107 8.64 0.11 7.87
CA ARG A 107 8.99 -1.20 7.30
C ARG A 107 9.77 -2.06 8.29
N ASP A 108 10.78 -1.50 8.98
CA ASP A 108 11.53 -2.25 10.00
C ASP A 108 10.62 -2.75 11.13
N TYR A 109 9.71 -1.89 11.59
CA TYR A 109 8.72 -2.24 12.62
C TYR A 109 7.81 -3.39 12.16
N TRP A 110 7.29 -3.35 10.93
CA TRP A 110 6.48 -4.44 10.39
C TRP A 110 7.23 -5.76 10.30
N GLN A 111 8.50 -5.73 9.87
CA GLN A 111 9.33 -6.93 9.83
C GLN A 111 9.52 -7.54 11.21
N ARG A 112 9.72 -6.73 12.26
CA ARG A 112 9.81 -7.22 13.65
C ARG A 112 8.52 -7.87 14.12
N LEU A 113 7.37 -7.30 13.75
CA LEU A 113 6.07 -7.90 14.06
C LEU A 113 5.85 -9.21 13.31
N TYR A 114 6.33 -9.32 12.07
CA TYR A 114 6.27 -10.58 11.33
C TYR A 114 7.16 -11.65 11.97
N VAL A 115 8.38 -11.32 12.41
CA VAL A 115 9.23 -12.25 13.19
C VAL A 115 8.51 -12.71 14.47
N LYS A 116 7.77 -11.82 15.13
CA LYS A 116 7.03 -12.14 16.36
C LYS A 116 5.81 -13.05 16.10
N TYR A 117 5.04 -12.78 15.04
CA TYR A 117 3.76 -13.45 14.80
C TYR A 117 3.84 -14.63 13.82
N GLY A 118 4.86 -14.70 12.97
CA GLY A 118 4.97 -15.67 11.90
C GLY A 118 3.70 -15.69 11.03
N ASP A 119 3.20 -16.89 10.75
CA ASP A 119 1.95 -17.09 9.99
C ASP A 119 0.72 -16.48 10.67
N GLY A 120 0.77 -16.26 11.99
CA GLY A 120 -0.27 -15.56 12.74
C GLY A 120 -0.49 -14.12 12.27
N ILE A 121 0.36 -13.56 11.40
CA ILE A 121 0.11 -12.25 10.77
C ILE A 121 -1.15 -12.23 9.90
N TRP A 122 -1.69 -13.40 9.52
CA TRP A 122 -2.93 -13.54 8.73
C TRP A 122 -4.21 -13.46 9.56
N GLU A 123 -4.12 -13.56 10.88
CA GLU A 123 -5.27 -13.50 11.76
C GLU A 123 -5.40 -12.09 12.35
N ASP A 124 -6.64 -11.71 12.67
CA ASP A 124 -6.94 -10.40 13.26
C ASP A 124 -6.17 -10.24 14.58
N ARG A 125 -5.40 -9.15 14.72
CA ARG A 125 -4.70 -8.86 15.99
C ARG A 125 -5.67 -8.38 17.07
N GLU A 126 -6.75 -7.73 16.66
CA GLU A 126 -7.83 -7.21 17.49
C GLU A 126 -9.15 -7.32 16.72
N GLU A 127 -10.28 -7.27 17.43
CA GLU A 127 -11.59 -7.18 16.79
C GLU A 127 -11.74 -5.90 15.95
N TYR A 128 -12.57 -5.98 14.91
CA TYR A 128 -12.93 -4.85 14.07
C TYR A 128 -13.66 -3.79 14.90
N LYS A 129 -13.21 -2.53 14.81
CA LYS A 129 -13.81 -1.39 15.54
C LYS A 129 -14.86 -0.67 14.71
N THR A 130 -15.65 -1.47 13.98
CA THR A 130 -16.65 -1.02 12.99
C THR A 130 -18.08 -1.21 13.48
N GLY A 131 -18.28 -1.93 14.60
CA GLY A 131 -19.62 -2.34 15.08
C GLY A 131 -20.18 -3.57 14.36
N TYR A 132 -19.40 -4.19 13.47
CA TYR A 132 -19.75 -5.43 12.78
C TYR A 132 -18.91 -6.58 13.33
N SER A 133 -19.52 -7.75 13.44
CA SER A 133 -18.81 -9.00 13.72
C SER A 133 -18.07 -9.49 12.47
N VAL A 134 -17.02 -10.31 12.67
CA VAL A 134 -16.25 -10.92 11.56
C VAL A 134 -17.13 -11.72 10.60
N ALA A 135 -18.20 -12.36 11.11
CA ALA A 135 -19.13 -13.15 10.29
C ALA A 135 -19.95 -12.29 9.28
N GLU A 136 -20.00 -10.98 9.47
CA GLU A 136 -20.66 -10.05 8.54
C GLU A 136 -19.75 -9.61 7.38
N TYR A 137 -18.50 -10.07 7.37
CA TYR A 137 -17.56 -9.81 6.28
C TYR A 137 -17.45 -11.03 5.36
N ALA A 138 -17.60 -10.80 4.06
CA ALA A 138 -17.40 -11.81 3.04
C ALA A 138 -15.90 -12.21 2.99
N PRO A 139 -15.60 -13.52 2.92
CA PRO A 139 -14.20 -13.99 2.95
C PRO A 139 -13.48 -13.85 1.60
N GLU A 140 -14.23 -13.70 0.50
CA GLU A 140 -13.69 -13.69 -0.86
C GLU A 140 -13.79 -12.30 -1.48
N LEU A 141 -12.79 -11.94 -2.29
CA LEU A 141 -12.76 -10.69 -3.03
C LEU A 141 -13.61 -10.84 -4.32
N PRO A 142 -14.65 -10.01 -4.51
CA PRO A 142 -15.48 -10.02 -5.72
C PRO A 142 -14.69 -9.75 -6.99
N GLU A 143 -15.10 -10.40 -8.07
CA GLU A 143 -14.37 -10.38 -9.34
C GLU A 143 -14.35 -8.99 -9.98
N GLU A 144 -15.43 -8.22 -9.85
CA GLU A 144 -15.48 -6.86 -10.40
C GLU A 144 -14.47 -5.89 -9.75
N ILE A 145 -14.04 -6.17 -8.51
CA ILE A 145 -12.95 -5.40 -7.89
C ILE A 145 -11.60 -5.84 -8.45
N LYS A 146 -11.37 -7.15 -8.58
CA LYS A 146 -10.14 -7.70 -9.18
C LYS A 146 -9.96 -7.27 -10.63
N GLU A 147 -11.07 -7.19 -11.37
CA GLU A 147 -11.09 -6.86 -12.79
C GLU A 147 -11.21 -5.36 -13.08
N GLY A 148 -11.51 -4.53 -12.07
CA GLY A 148 -11.67 -3.09 -12.23
C GLY A 148 -12.90 -2.74 -13.06
N THR A 149 -14.02 -3.38 -12.77
CA THR A 149 -15.32 -3.21 -13.44
C THR A 149 -16.43 -2.85 -12.47
N THR A 150 -16.08 -2.21 -11.35
CA THR A 150 -17.01 -1.78 -10.29
C THR A 150 -17.92 -0.62 -10.72
N GLY A 151 -17.54 0.12 -11.77
CA GLY A 151 -18.21 1.35 -12.20
C GLY A 151 -17.74 2.60 -11.44
N LEU A 152 -16.90 2.43 -10.42
CA LEU A 152 -16.24 3.53 -9.72
C LEU A 152 -14.90 3.82 -10.40
N VAL A 153 -14.85 4.87 -11.22
CA VAL A 153 -13.67 5.25 -12.02
C VAL A 153 -12.34 5.16 -11.24
N CYS A 154 -12.30 5.63 -9.99
CA CYS A 154 -11.09 5.54 -9.18
C CYS A 154 -10.72 4.09 -8.82
N ILE A 155 -11.65 3.29 -8.29
CA ILE A 155 -11.40 1.91 -7.88
C ILE A 155 -11.00 1.05 -9.08
N ASP A 156 -11.67 1.25 -10.22
CA ASP A 156 -11.39 0.55 -11.47
C ASP A 156 -9.97 0.84 -11.96
N ASN A 157 -9.57 2.13 -11.95
CA ASN A 157 -8.20 2.53 -12.30
C ASN A 157 -7.16 1.99 -11.31
N PHE A 158 -7.47 1.94 -10.01
CA PHE A 158 -6.55 1.41 -9.01
C PHE A 158 -6.31 -0.09 -9.22
N SER A 159 -7.37 -0.84 -9.52
CA SER A 159 -7.27 -2.26 -9.85
C SER A 159 -6.45 -2.50 -11.12
N GLN A 160 -6.74 -1.73 -12.17
CA GLN A 160 -5.98 -1.78 -13.42
C GLN A 160 -4.50 -1.42 -13.20
N GLU A 161 -4.17 -0.32 -12.52
CA GLU A 161 -2.79 0.10 -12.25
C GLU A 161 -2.02 -0.97 -11.47
N LEU A 162 -2.67 -1.60 -10.48
CA LEU A 162 -2.06 -2.69 -9.71
C LEU A 162 -1.66 -3.85 -10.62
N ARG A 163 -2.57 -4.34 -11.46
CA ARG A 163 -2.32 -5.50 -12.33
C ARG A 163 -1.33 -5.19 -13.45
N GLU A 164 -1.46 -4.03 -14.08
CA GLU A 164 -0.62 -3.62 -15.20
C GLU A 164 0.78 -3.15 -14.80
N THR A 165 0.99 -2.69 -13.56
CA THR A 165 2.29 -2.13 -13.17
C THR A 165 2.96 -2.91 -12.04
N GLY A 166 2.18 -3.64 -11.25
CA GLY A 166 2.60 -4.27 -10.00
C GLY A 166 2.96 -3.26 -8.93
N TYR A 167 2.39 -2.05 -8.99
CA TYR A 167 2.64 -0.96 -8.06
C TYR A 167 1.38 -0.14 -7.82
N LEU A 168 1.20 0.31 -6.58
CA LEU A 168 0.26 1.36 -6.22
C LEU A 168 0.91 2.38 -5.30
N HIS A 169 0.53 3.65 -5.45
CA HIS A 169 0.85 4.71 -4.50
C HIS A 169 0.24 4.40 -3.12
N ASN A 170 0.90 4.74 -2.01
CA ASN A 170 0.45 4.36 -0.66
C ASN A 170 -0.98 4.85 -0.34
N HIS A 171 -1.33 6.09 -0.71
CA HIS A 171 -2.72 6.56 -0.54
C HIS A 171 -3.73 5.74 -1.35
N ILE A 172 -3.39 5.35 -2.58
CA ILE A 172 -4.26 4.50 -3.39
C ILE A 172 -4.47 3.15 -2.70
N ARG A 173 -3.40 2.54 -2.17
CA ARG A 173 -3.49 1.31 -1.38
C ARG A 173 -4.45 1.45 -0.21
N MET A 174 -4.35 2.55 0.54
CA MET A 174 -5.23 2.83 1.67
C MET A 174 -6.70 3.03 1.23
N TRP A 175 -6.95 3.72 0.12
CA TRP A 175 -8.31 3.94 -0.38
C TRP A 175 -8.96 2.66 -0.89
N ILE A 176 -8.29 1.88 -1.74
CA ILE A 176 -8.88 0.63 -2.24
C ILE A 176 -9.06 -0.40 -1.11
N ALA A 177 -8.13 -0.45 -0.14
CA ALA A 177 -8.29 -1.28 1.05
C ALA A 177 -9.50 -0.86 1.88
N ALA A 178 -9.68 0.45 2.10
CA ALA A 178 -10.83 0.97 2.83
C ALA A 178 -12.14 0.67 2.10
N TYR A 179 -12.18 0.82 0.78
CA TYR A 179 -13.34 0.44 -0.04
C TYR A 179 -13.70 -1.04 0.12
N ILE A 180 -12.72 -1.94 -0.05
CA ILE A 180 -12.90 -3.38 0.09
C ILE A 180 -13.43 -3.74 1.48
N VAL A 181 -12.81 -3.21 2.54
CA VAL A 181 -13.18 -3.60 3.91
C VAL A 181 -14.50 -2.94 4.33
N HIS A 182 -14.65 -1.63 4.16
CA HIS A 182 -15.73 -0.88 4.81
C HIS A 182 -16.96 -0.68 3.94
N TRP A 183 -16.80 -0.39 2.64
CA TRP A 183 -17.94 -0.25 1.73
C TRP A 183 -18.46 -1.60 1.25
N ARG A 184 -17.54 -2.54 0.98
CA ARG A 184 -17.89 -3.85 0.42
C ARG A 184 -18.03 -4.96 1.44
N ARG A 185 -17.64 -4.72 2.71
CA ARG A 185 -17.70 -5.71 3.80
C ARG A 185 -16.98 -6.99 3.45
N ILE A 186 -15.72 -6.87 3.05
CA ILE A 186 -14.87 -8.01 2.74
C ILE A 186 -13.76 -8.10 3.77
N CYS A 187 -13.43 -9.32 4.21
CA CYS A 187 -12.32 -9.58 5.11
C CYS A 187 -11.02 -9.01 4.51
N TRP A 188 -10.23 -8.29 5.32
CA TRP A 188 -9.00 -7.66 4.82
C TRP A 188 -8.02 -8.67 4.22
N GLN A 189 -8.08 -9.93 4.66
CA GLN A 189 -7.27 -11.04 4.17
C GLN A 189 -7.47 -11.27 2.67
N ALA A 190 -8.70 -11.12 2.14
CA ALA A 190 -9.00 -11.34 0.73
C ALA A 190 -8.28 -10.31 -0.15
N GLY A 191 -8.38 -9.03 0.23
CA GLY A 191 -7.66 -7.95 -0.43
C GLY A 191 -6.13 -8.04 -0.25
N ALA A 192 -5.67 -8.47 0.92
CA ALA A 192 -4.25 -8.68 1.20
C ALA A 192 -3.63 -9.76 0.32
N LYS A 193 -4.33 -10.89 0.10
CA LYS A 193 -3.89 -11.95 -0.83
C LYS A 193 -3.78 -11.41 -2.26
N TRP A 194 -4.83 -10.75 -2.74
CA TRP A 194 -4.84 -10.12 -4.07
C TRP A 194 -3.70 -9.10 -4.26
N PHE A 195 -3.39 -8.32 -3.23
CA PHE A 195 -2.23 -7.42 -3.24
C PHE A 195 -0.90 -8.18 -3.37
N LEU A 196 -0.71 -9.30 -2.65
CA LEU A 196 0.51 -10.10 -2.75
C LEU A 196 0.65 -10.81 -4.10
N GLU A 197 -0.45 -11.08 -4.80
CA GLU A 197 -0.44 -11.66 -6.15
C GLU A 197 0.12 -10.68 -7.19
N HIS A 198 -0.14 -9.38 -7.04
CA HIS A 198 0.20 -8.38 -8.07
C HIS A 198 1.34 -7.42 -7.68
N LEU A 199 1.50 -7.07 -6.40
CA LEU A 199 2.52 -6.11 -5.99
C LEU A 199 3.93 -6.68 -6.14
N LEU A 200 4.77 -5.98 -6.92
CA LEU A 200 6.21 -6.28 -6.97
C LEU A 200 6.90 -6.07 -5.63
N ASP A 201 6.38 -5.18 -4.79
CA ASP A 201 6.85 -4.97 -3.43
C ASP A 201 6.05 -5.74 -2.37
N GLY A 202 5.28 -6.75 -2.79
CA GLY A 202 4.46 -7.61 -1.94
C GLY A 202 5.27 -8.26 -0.82
N ASP A 203 5.15 -7.68 0.38
CA ASP A 203 5.81 -8.11 1.61
C ASP A 203 4.73 -8.50 2.64
N PRO A 204 4.62 -9.77 3.06
CA PRO A 204 3.58 -10.18 4.01
C PRO A 204 3.54 -9.32 5.29
N ALA A 205 4.70 -8.91 5.79
CA ALA A 205 4.79 -8.05 6.97
C ALA A 205 4.12 -6.69 6.74
N SER A 206 4.63 -5.91 5.77
CA SER A 206 4.16 -4.56 5.50
C SER A 206 2.74 -4.56 4.92
N ASN A 207 2.41 -5.54 4.07
CA ASN A 207 1.10 -5.69 3.46
C ASN A 207 0.04 -5.95 4.53
N ASN A 208 0.17 -7.05 5.28
CA ASN A 208 -0.89 -7.49 6.18
C ASN A 208 -1.10 -6.50 7.33
N MET A 209 -0.02 -5.98 7.92
CA MET A 209 -0.17 -4.99 9.00
C MET A 209 -0.79 -3.67 8.51
N SER A 210 -0.55 -3.27 7.27
CA SER A 210 -1.21 -2.09 6.68
C SER A 210 -2.70 -2.34 6.42
N TRP A 211 -3.06 -3.53 5.93
CA TRP A 211 -4.46 -3.95 5.78
C TRP A 211 -5.20 -3.99 7.12
N GLN A 212 -4.58 -4.57 8.14
CA GLN A 212 -5.13 -4.58 9.51
C GLN A 212 -5.27 -3.18 10.11
N TRP A 213 -4.32 -2.28 9.83
CA TRP A 213 -4.42 -0.88 10.25
C TRP A 213 -5.63 -0.19 9.61
N VAL A 214 -5.90 -0.45 8.32
CA VAL A 214 -7.09 0.08 7.61
C VAL A 214 -8.38 -0.53 8.15
N ALA A 215 -8.39 -1.84 8.38
CA ALA A 215 -9.52 -2.61 8.88
C ALA A 215 -9.84 -2.34 10.35
N SER A 216 -8.95 -1.67 11.07
CA SER A 216 -8.96 -1.44 12.53
C SER A 216 -8.73 -2.65 13.41
N THR A 217 -8.28 -3.75 12.85
CA THR A 217 -7.80 -4.92 13.61
C THR A 217 -6.35 -4.73 14.10
N PHE A 218 -5.70 -3.63 13.71
CA PHE A 218 -4.43 -3.14 14.29
C PHE A 218 -4.40 -1.59 14.37
N SER A 219 -5.52 -0.97 14.74
CA SER A 219 -5.61 0.48 14.94
C SER A 219 -6.84 0.85 15.79
N HIS A 220 -6.96 2.12 16.16
CA HIS A 220 -8.00 2.60 17.10
C HIS A 220 -9.35 2.82 16.49
N LYS A 221 -9.37 3.02 15.19
CA LYS A 221 -10.56 3.34 14.44
C LYS A 221 -10.36 2.88 13.00
N PRO A 222 -11.43 2.48 12.31
CA PRO A 222 -11.35 2.17 10.89
C PRO A 222 -10.81 3.39 10.13
N TYR A 223 -9.88 3.14 9.21
CA TYR A 223 -9.49 4.14 8.24
C TYR A 223 -10.47 4.09 7.06
N PHE A 224 -11.02 5.25 6.72
CA PHE A 224 -11.82 5.45 5.53
C PHE A 224 -11.54 6.85 4.95
N PHE A 225 -12.08 7.14 3.77
CA PHE A 225 -11.86 8.38 3.05
C PHE A 225 -13.18 8.91 2.49
N ASN A 226 -13.18 10.18 2.07
CA ASN A 226 -14.27 10.76 1.30
C ASN A 226 -13.76 11.25 -0.06
N ARG A 227 -14.67 11.61 -0.97
CA ARG A 227 -14.34 12.09 -2.32
C ARG A 227 -13.41 13.30 -2.26
N GLN A 228 -13.67 14.25 -1.37
CA GLN A 228 -12.84 15.46 -1.26
C GLN A 228 -11.36 15.13 -0.93
N ASN A 229 -11.12 14.16 -0.05
CA ASN A 229 -9.78 13.67 0.24
C ASN A 229 -9.12 13.07 -1.00
N LEU A 230 -9.84 12.17 -1.68
CA LEU A 230 -9.38 11.52 -2.90
C LEU A 230 -9.04 12.55 -3.98
N GLU A 231 -9.93 13.51 -4.24
CA GLU A 231 -9.71 14.59 -5.21
C GLU A 231 -8.49 15.43 -4.87
N ARG A 232 -8.37 15.86 -3.62
CA ARG A 232 -7.26 16.71 -3.18
C ARG A 232 -5.91 16.05 -3.46
N TYR A 233 -5.79 14.76 -3.18
CA TYR A 233 -4.52 14.04 -3.29
C TYR A 233 -4.29 13.43 -4.68
N THR A 234 -5.29 13.45 -5.56
CA THR A 234 -5.18 12.98 -6.95
C THR A 234 -5.28 14.12 -7.96
N ASP A 235 -5.40 15.38 -7.52
CA ASP A 235 -5.76 16.51 -8.38
C ASP A 235 -7.06 16.27 -9.19
N GLY A 236 -7.98 15.52 -8.59
CA GLY A 236 -9.29 15.21 -9.12
C GLY A 236 -9.30 14.38 -10.41
N VAL A 237 -8.18 13.75 -10.81
CA VAL A 237 -8.09 13.03 -12.09
C VAL A 237 -9.15 11.94 -12.26
N TYR A 238 -9.58 11.33 -11.15
CA TYR A 238 -10.63 10.29 -11.17
C TYR A 238 -12.05 10.85 -11.06
N CYS A 239 -12.25 11.95 -10.33
CA CYS A 239 -13.59 12.44 -10.02
C CYS A 239 -14.12 13.43 -11.05
N LYS A 240 -13.26 14.29 -11.63
CA LYS A 240 -13.67 15.37 -12.56
C LYS A 240 -14.48 14.89 -13.79
N ARG A 241 -14.32 13.62 -14.18
CA ARG A 241 -15.02 13.00 -15.32
C ARG A 241 -15.84 11.76 -14.92
N CYS A 242 -15.99 11.53 -13.62
CA CYS A 242 -16.74 10.37 -13.14
C CYS A 242 -18.25 10.62 -13.34
N PRO A 243 -19.00 9.69 -13.97
CA PRO A 243 -20.44 9.84 -14.12
C PRO A 243 -21.20 9.87 -12.78
N LEU A 244 -20.56 9.41 -11.70
CA LEU A 244 -21.11 9.40 -10.34
C LEU A 244 -20.76 10.67 -9.54
N TYR A 245 -20.13 11.68 -10.13
CA TYR A 245 -19.80 12.92 -9.41
C TYR A 245 -21.07 13.55 -8.81
N GLY A 246 -21.06 13.85 -7.51
CA GLY A 246 -22.22 14.35 -6.76
C GLY A 246 -23.14 13.25 -6.21
N ASN A 247 -23.05 12.01 -6.71
CA ASN A 247 -23.87 10.87 -6.31
C ASN A 247 -23.00 9.63 -5.96
N CYS A 248 -21.70 9.83 -5.70
CA CYS A 248 -20.75 8.77 -5.44
C CYS A 248 -20.88 8.26 -3.99
N ASP A 249 -20.59 6.98 -3.76
CA ASP A 249 -20.58 6.38 -2.42
C ASP A 249 -19.57 7.01 -1.44
N PHE A 250 -18.64 7.82 -1.96
CA PHE A 250 -17.64 8.55 -1.19
C PHE A 250 -18.04 10.00 -0.90
N GLU A 251 -19.24 10.42 -1.31
CA GLU A 251 -19.76 11.76 -1.02
C GLU A 251 -20.08 11.94 0.47
N GLY A 252 -19.88 13.17 0.96
CA GLY A 252 -20.22 13.57 2.33
C GLY A 252 -19.02 13.90 3.22
N SER A 253 -19.33 14.41 4.40
CA SER A 253 -18.36 14.63 5.46
C SER A 253 -17.89 13.30 6.07
N TYR A 254 -16.81 13.34 6.84
CA TYR A 254 -16.34 12.14 7.55
C TYR A 254 -17.36 11.64 8.56
N GLU A 255 -18.10 12.54 9.20
CA GLU A 255 -19.16 12.22 10.16
C GLU A 255 -20.32 11.49 9.48
N GLN A 256 -20.80 12.02 8.35
CA GLN A 256 -21.88 11.39 7.57
C GLN A 256 -21.49 10.00 7.06
N LEU A 257 -20.25 9.85 6.57
CA LEU A 257 -19.75 8.55 6.13
C LEU A 257 -19.50 7.61 7.31
N GLU A 258 -19.05 8.08 8.47
CA GLU A 258 -18.92 7.25 9.68
C GLU A 258 -20.28 6.71 10.13
N GLU A 259 -21.33 7.52 10.11
CA GLU A 259 -22.70 7.06 10.41
C GLU A 259 -23.20 6.03 9.39
N LYS A 260 -22.99 6.28 8.09
CA LYS A 260 -23.38 5.35 7.01
C LYS A 260 -22.62 4.02 7.08
N LEU A 261 -21.31 4.09 7.30
CA LEU A 261 -20.43 2.92 7.31
C LEU A 261 -20.45 2.21 8.66
N PHE A 262 -20.69 2.88 9.78
CA PHE A 262 -20.54 2.24 11.10
C PHE A 262 -21.74 2.52 12.00
N PRO A 263 -22.99 2.26 11.54
CA PRO A 263 -24.20 2.61 12.28
C PRO A 263 -24.35 1.87 13.61
N LYS A 264 -23.71 0.70 13.74
CA LYS A 264 -23.72 -0.15 14.94
C LYS A 264 -22.60 0.19 15.93
N LYS A 265 -21.70 1.11 15.58
CA LYS A 265 -20.53 1.42 16.40
C LYS A 265 -21.00 2.23 17.61
N GLU A 266 -20.99 1.61 18.77
CA GLU A 266 -21.14 2.35 20.02
C GLU A 266 -20.01 3.37 20.12
N PHE A 267 -20.34 4.65 20.28
CA PHE A 267 -19.39 5.74 20.52
C PHE A 267 -18.76 5.61 21.91
N SER A 268 -18.03 4.52 22.16
CA SER A 268 -17.29 4.36 23.41
C SER A 268 -15.94 5.08 23.26
N ASN A 269 -15.86 6.28 23.83
CA ASN A 269 -14.59 6.94 24.12
C ASN A 269 -13.83 6.14 25.19
N LYS A 270 -13.35 4.94 24.87
CA LYS A 270 -12.50 4.17 25.78
C LYS A 270 -11.10 4.79 25.79
N PRO A 271 -10.58 5.25 26.96
CA PRO A 271 -9.36 6.04 27.05
C PRO A 271 -8.05 5.26 26.79
N ASN A 272 -8.10 3.95 26.52
CA ASN A 272 -6.93 3.06 26.52
C ASN A 272 -6.74 2.26 25.23
N SER A 273 -7.04 2.85 24.07
CA SER A 273 -6.57 2.24 22.83
C SER A 273 -5.06 2.56 22.67
N GLN A 274 -4.21 1.52 22.55
CA GLN A 274 -2.75 1.64 22.34
C GLN A 274 -2.33 1.80 20.87
N SER A 275 -2.18 3.04 20.42
CA SER A 275 -1.62 3.44 19.11
C SER A 275 -1.48 4.97 19.17
N PHE A 276 -0.22 5.39 19.32
CA PHE A 276 0.23 6.76 19.56
C PHE A 276 -0.26 7.43 20.86
N GLN A 277 0.49 7.20 21.95
CA GLN A 277 0.76 8.31 22.87
C GLN A 277 1.46 9.40 22.06
N LYS A 278 0.72 10.43 21.64
CA LYS A 278 1.32 11.68 21.15
C LYS A 278 2.24 12.16 22.27
N GLY A 279 3.56 12.09 22.02
CA GLY A 279 4.54 12.79 22.83
C GLY A 279 4.07 14.24 22.95
N LYS A 280 3.66 14.64 24.16
CA LYS A 280 3.32 16.02 24.48
C LYS A 280 4.52 16.85 24.01
N ARG A 281 4.34 17.69 22.99
CA ARG A 281 5.27 18.77 22.68
C ARG A 281 5.37 19.59 23.97
N ARG A 282 6.47 19.40 24.72
CA ARG A 282 6.88 20.35 25.74
C ARG A 282 7.12 21.66 25.01
N LYS A 283 6.20 22.62 25.17
CA LYS A 283 6.49 24.02 24.88
C LYS A 283 7.72 24.38 25.74
N ARG A 284 8.83 24.68 25.08
CA ARG A 284 9.87 25.52 25.68
C ARG A 284 9.41 26.96 25.56
#